data_AF-A0AB37HSG4-F1
#
_entry.id   AF-A0AB37HSG4-F1
#
_cell.length_a   1.000
_cell.length_b   1.000
_cell.length_c   1.000
_cell.angle_alpha   90.00
_cell.angle_beta   90.00
_cell.angle_gamma   90.00
#
_symmetry.space_group_name_H-M   'P 1'
#
loop_
_entity.id
_entity.type
_entity.pdbx_description
1 polymer ?
#
loop_
_entity_poly.entity_id
_entity_poly.type
_entity_poly.pdbx_seq_one_letter_code
_entity_poly.pdbx_strand_id
1 'polypeptide(L)'
;MIITIEEARNTLRIDGDYNDDIIIPLVESIPDYLYLTTGKEWDNGKDTNPLAQTTAKFVLQLWFDPQTKDSERLKRTIDGLLVSLTALGRSYDG
;
A
#
# COMPACT_ATOMS: atom_id res chain seq x y z
N MET A 1 -1.34 4.20 10.81
CA MET A 1 -0.96 4.34 9.40
C MET A 1 0.04 3.26 9.03
N ILE A 2 -0.28 2.51 7.96
CA ILE A 2 0.56 1.43 7.40
C ILE A 2 1.91 1.98 6.89
N ILE A 3 1.90 3.16 6.28
CA ILE A 3 3.08 3.93 5.88
C ILE A 3 2.92 5.39 6.29
N THR A 4 4.01 6.05 6.66
CA THR A 4 4.02 7.49 6.96
C THR A 4 4.05 8.34 5.69
N ILE A 5 3.70 9.62 5.78
CA ILE A 5 3.78 10.54 4.63
C ILE A 5 5.23 10.70 4.14
N GLU A 6 6.21 10.70 5.04
CA GLU A 6 7.63 10.72 4.66
C GLU A 6 8.02 9.49 3.85
N GLU A 7 7.60 8.29 4.28
CA GLU A 7 7.82 7.06 3.52
C GLU A 7 7.08 7.05 2.19
N ALA A 8 5.87 7.62 2.14
CA ALA A 8 5.08 7.77 0.92
C ALA A 8 5.82 8.63 -0.11
N ARG A 9 6.32 9.80 0.28
CA ARG A 9 7.15 10.67 -0.57
C ARG A 9 8.42 9.97 -1.06
N ASN A 10 9.14 9.32 -0.16
CA ASN A 10 10.34 8.54 -0.50
C ASN A 10 10.02 7.42 -1.51
N THR A 11 8.89 6.75 -1.34
CA THR A 11 8.41 5.68 -2.25
C THR A 11 8.10 6.21 -3.65
N LEU A 12 7.56 7.43 -3.72
CA LEU A 12 7.22 8.12 -4.97
C LEU A 12 8.41 8.90 -5.56
N ARG A 13 9.55 8.96 -4.85
CA ARG A 13 10.73 9.76 -5.21
C ARG A 13 10.41 11.24 -5.39
N ILE A 14 9.56 11.76 -4.50
CA ILE A 14 9.14 13.16 -4.47
C ILE A 14 9.93 13.87 -3.37
N ASP A 15 10.59 14.96 -3.75
CA ASP A 15 11.21 15.88 -2.81
C ASP A 15 10.24 17.02 -2.46
N GLY A 16 10.15 17.35 -1.16
CA GLY A 16 9.24 18.38 -0.66
C GLY A 16 7.79 17.92 -0.47
N ASP A 17 6.91 18.84 -0.09
CA ASP A 17 5.53 18.60 0.35
C ASP A 17 4.46 19.08 -0.64
N TYR A 18 4.86 19.54 -1.83
CA TYR A 18 3.95 20.11 -2.83
C TYR A 18 2.83 19.18 -3.30
N ASN A 19 3.05 17.86 -3.21
CA ASN A 19 2.08 16.84 -3.62
C ASN A 19 1.38 16.20 -2.41
N ASP A 20 1.60 16.69 -1.18
CA ASP A 20 1.03 16.08 0.03
C ASP A 20 -0.50 16.10 -0.01
N ASP A 21 -1.11 17.13 -0.60
CA ASP A 21 -2.55 17.23 -0.83
C ASP A 21 -3.12 16.09 -1.69
N ILE A 22 -2.31 15.53 -2.59
CA ILE A 22 -2.64 14.34 -3.39
C ILE A 22 -2.22 13.05 -2.67
N ILE A 23 -1.06 13.02 -2.03
CA ILE A 23 -0.48 11.81 -1.42
C ILE A 23 -1.26 11.40 -0.16
N ILE A 24 -1.60 12.35 0.71
CA ILE A 24 -2.31 12.09 1.97
C ILE A 24 -3.60 11.29 1.75
N PRO A 25 -4.56 11.72 0.90
CA PRO A 25 -5.81 10.96 0.73
C PRO A 25 -5.57 9.57 0.12
N LEU A 26 -4.54 9.39 -0.71
CA LEU A 26 -4.16 8.07 -1.22
C LEU A 26 -3.67 7.17 -0.08
N VAL A 27 -2.75 7.67 0.75
CA VAL A 27 -2.20 6.93 1.90
C VAL A 27 -3.29 6.55 2.90
N GLU A 28 -4.20 7.49 3.21
CA GLU A 28 -5.33 7.27 4.11
C GLU A 28 -6.33 6.24 3.58
N SER A 29 -6.43 6.07 2.25
CA SER A 29 -7.33 5.08 1.62
C SER A 29 -6.75 3.66 1.54
N ILE A 30 -5.43 3.49 1.70
CA ILE A 30 -4.78 2.18 1.57
C ILE A 30 -5.23 1.18 2.65
N PRO A 31 -5.33 1.54 3.95
CA PRO A 31 -5.80 0.61 4.99
C PRO A 31 -7.14 -0.04 4.64
N ASP A 32 -8.13 0.77 4.25
CA ASP A 32 -9.46 0.29 3.86
C ASP A 32 -9.38 -0.61 2.62
N TYR A 33 -8.58 -0.25 1.63
CA TYR A 33 -8.37 -1.09 0.45
C TYR A 33 -7.77 -2.45 0.79
N LEU A 34 -6.75 -2.50 1.66
CA LEU A 34 -6.16 -3.77 2.09
C LEU A 34 -7.15 -4.59 2.93
N TYR A 35 -7.95 -3.95 3.79
CA TYR A 35 -8.99 -4.63 4.55
C TYR A 35 -10.04 -5.26 3.61
N LEU A 36 -10.57 -4.50 2.67
CA LEU A 36 -11.61 -4.97 1.74
C LEU A 36 -11.12 -6.08 0.81
N THR A 37 -9.85 -6.07 0.44
CA THR A 37 -9.28 -7.07 -0.49
C THR A 37 -8.77 -8.34 0.20
N THR A 38 -8.30 -8.24 1.45
CA THR A 38 -7.69 -9.36 2.16
C THR A 38 -8.56 -9.93 3.29
N GLY A 39 -9.56 -9.17 3.74
CA GLY A 39 -10.43 -9.51 4.85
C GLY A 39 -9.83 -9.28 6.24
N LYS A 40 -8.65 -8.65 6.35
CA LYS A 40 -7.96 -8.40 7.62
C LYS A 40 -7.49 -6.96 7.74
N GLU A 41 -7.56 -6.43 8.96
CA GLU A 41 -7.00 -5.12 9.29
C GLU A 41 -5.47 -5.23 9.42
N TRP A 42 -4.77 -4.43 8.61
CA TRP A 42 -3.30 -4.41 8.57
C TRP A 42 -2.71 -3.14 9.16
N ASP A 43 -3.52 -2.13 9.50
CA ASP A 43 -3.00 -0.89 10.11
C ASP A 43 -2.75 -1.06 11.61
N ASN A 44 -1.57 -1.56 11.94
CA ASN A 44 -1.09 -1.67 13.32
C ASN A 44 0.02 -0.63 13.62
N GLY A 45 0.08 0.47 12.86
CA GLY A 45 1.13 1.48 13.00
C GLY A 45 2.53 0.88 12.85
N LYS A 46 3.38 1.02 13.88
CA LYS A 46 4.78 0.51 13.86
C LYS A 46 4.88 -1.02 13.81
N ASP A 47 3.84 -1.72 14.25
CA ASP A 47 3.81 -3.19 14.28
C ASP A 47 3.13 -3.78 13.02
N THR A 48 2.91 -2.95 12.00
CA THR A 48 2.34 -3.39 10.73
C THR A 48 3.24 -4.44 10.07
N ASN A 49 2.62 -5.49 9.53
CA ASN A 49 3.35 -6.54 8.84
C ASN A 49 4.18 -5.97 7.66
N PRO A 50 5.48 -6.33 7.52
CA PRO A 50 6.33 -5.81 6.44
C PRO A 50 5.77 -6.04 5.02
N LEU A 51 5.03 -7.14 4.81
CA LEU A 51 4.38 -7.43 3.54
C LEU A 51 3.24 -6.45 3.26
N ALA A 52 2.46 -6.08 4.28
CA ALA A 52 1.41 -5.08 4.16
C ALA A 52 1.99 -3.69 3.87
N GLN A 53 3.10 -3.32 4.53
CA GLN A 53 3.82 -2.06 4.23
C GLN A 53 4.33 -2.03 2.78
N THR A 54 4.90 -3.13 2.30
CA THR A 54 5.41 -3.23 0.92
C THR A 54 4.26 -3.15 -0.09
N THR A 55 3.15 -3.83 0.19
CA THR A 55 1.95 -3.79 -0.65
C THR A 55 1.38 -2.38 -0.71
N ALA A 56 1.28 -1.68 0.43
CA ALA A 56 0.88 -0.29 0.51
C ALA A 56 1.74 0.63 -0.37
N LYS A 57 3.07 0.46 -0.34
CA LYS A 57 4.00 1.24 -1.17
C LYS A 57 3.75 1.04 -2.66
N PHE A 58 3.50 -0.20 -3.11
CA PHE A 58 3.19 -0.48 -4.52
C PHE A 58 1.81 0.02 -4.94
N VAL A 59 0.80 -0.11 -4.07
CA VAL A 59 -0.53 0.47 -4.30
C VAL A 59 -0.42 1.99 -4.47
N LEU A 60 0.32 2.66 -3.59
CA LEU A 60 0.57 4.10 -3.69
C LEU A 60 1.23 4.47 -5.03
N GLN A 61 2.28 3.76 -5.45
CA GLN A 61 2.93 3.99 -6.74
C GLN A 61 1.95 3.87 -7.92
N LEU A 62 1.11 2.83 -7.90
CA LEU A 62 0.13 2.60 -8.95
C LEU A 62 -0.95 3.69 -8.98
N TRP A 63 -1.44 4.14 -7.82
CA TRP A 63 -2.49 5.16 -7.73
C TRP A 63 -1.99 6.56 -8.07
N PHE A 64 -0.75 6.88 -7.69
CA PHE A 64 -0.19 8.21 -7.91
C PHE A 64 0.16 8.47 -9.38
N ASP A 65 0.75 7.50 -10.09
CA ASP A 65 1.05 7.60 -11.52
C ASP A 65 0.72 6.31 -12.28
N PRO A 66 -0.55 6.11 -12.68
CA PRO A 66 -0.98 4.90 -13.38
C PRO A 66 -0.49 4.84 -14.84
N GLN A 67 0.12 5.89 -15.40
CA GLN A 67 0.40 5.98 -16.84
C GLN A 67 1.73 5.36 -17.27
N THR A 68 2.52 4.82 -16.33
CA THR A 68 3.81 4.21 -16.66
C THR A 68 3.64 2.89 -17.44
N LYS A 69 4.58 2.58 -18.34
CA LYS A 69 4.58 1.29 -19.07
C LYS A 69 4.64 0.07 -18.14
N ASP A 70 5.11 0.26 -16.91
CA ASP A 70 5.26 -0.79 -15.91
C ASP A 70 4.03 -0.95 -15.00
N SER A 71 3.00 -0.09 -15.12
CA SER A 71 1.77 -0.16 -14.29
C SER A 71 1.07 -1.52 -14.35
N GLU A 72 1.03 -2.17 -15.52
CA GLU A 72 0.45 -3.52 -15.67
C GLU A 72 1.26 -4.59 -14.93
N ARG A 73 2.59 -4.46 -14.91
CA ARG A 73 3.46 -5.37 -14.16
C ARG A 73 3.31 -5.12 -12.67
N LEU A 74 3.26 -3.85 -12.26
CA LEU A 74 3.04 -3.45 -10.87
C LEU A 74 1.70 -3.97 -10.35
N LYS A 75 0.63 -3.84 -11.14
CA LYS A 75 -0.69 -4.38 -10.82
C LYS A 75 -0.65 -5.89 -10.56
N ARG A 76 -0.01 -6.67 -11.44
CA ARG A 76 0.13 -8.13 -11.24
C ARG A 76 0.92 -8.47 -9.98
N THR A 77 1.94 -7.69 -9.66
CA THR A 77 2.70 -7.85 -8.41
C THR A 77 1.79 -7.58 -7.20
N ILE A 78 0.99 -6.50 -7.24
CA ILE A 78 0.02 -6.17 -6.20
C ILE A 78 -1.00 -7.30 -6.03
N ASP A 79 -1.57 -7.82 -7.11
CA ASP A 79 -2.54 -8.93 -7.05
C ASP A 79 -1.94 -10.16 -6.35
N GLY A 80 -0.68 -10.51 -6.67
CA GLY A 80 0.04 -11.59 -6.00
C GLY A 80 0.26 -11.34 -4.50
N LEU A 81 0.64 -10.11 -4.14
CA LEU A 81 0.82 -9.72 -2.73
C LEU A 81 -0.49 -9.77 -1.94
N LEU A 82 -1.61 -9.34 -2.54
CA LEU A 82 -2.94 -9.42 -1.93
C LEU A 82 -3.36 -10.87 -1.66
N VAL A 83 -3.06 -11.80 -2.57
CA VAL A 83 -3.27 -13.23 -2.34
C VAL A 83 -2.44 -13.73 -1.17
N SER A 84 -1.16 -13.37 -1.10
CA SER A 84 -0.29 -13.76 0.01
C SER A 84 -0.74 -13.17 1.35
N LEU A 85 -1.15 -11.89 1.38
CA LEU A 85 -1.71 -11.25 2.57
C LEU A 85 -3.00 -11.92 3.01
N THR A 86 -3.88 -12.27 2.08
CA THR A 86 -5.12 -13.00 2.40
C THR A 86 -4.82 -14.35 3.07
N ALA A 87 -3.86 -15.10 2.53
CA ALA A 87 -3.44 -16.37 3.12
C ALA A 87 -2.82 -16.19 4.52
N LEU A 88 -1.96 -15.18 4.67
CA LEU A 88 -1.36 -14.84 5.96
C LEU A 88 -2.42 -14.41 6.99
N GLY A 89 -3.37 -13.58 6.59
CA GLY A 89 -4.44 -13.10 7.46
C GLY A 89 -5.25 -14.25 8.04
N ARG A 90 -5.63 -15.22 7.20
CA ARG A 90 -6.31 -16.46 7.61
C ARG A 90 -5.48 -17.30 8.58
N SER A 91 -4.16 -17.33 8.43
CA SER A 91 -3.28 -18.09 9.33
C SER A 91 -3.20 -17.51 10.74
N TYR A 92 -3.51 -16.22 10.92
CA TYR A 92 -3.54 -15.56 12.23
C TYR A 92 -4.88 -15.75 12.95
N ASP A 93 -5.94 -16.08 12.21
CA ASP A 93 -7.29 -16.26 12.75
C ASP A 93 -7.63 -17.74 13.01
N GLY A 94 -6.70 -18.65 12.69
CA GLY A 94 -6.85 -20.11 12.80
C GLY A 94 -6.05 -20.75 13.93
#